data_AF-A0A1M7LMQ3-F1
#
_entry.id   AF-A0A1M7LMQ3-F1
#
_cell.length_a   1.000
_cell.length_b   1.000
_cell.length_c   1.000
_cell.angle_alpha   90.00
_cell.angle_beta   90.00
_cell.angle_gamma   90.00
#
_symmetry.space_group_name_H-M   'P 1'
#
loop_
_entity.id
_entity.type
_entity.pdbx_description
1 polymer ?
#
loop_
_entity_poly.entity_id
_entity_poly.type
_entity_poly.pdbx_seq_one_letter_code
_entity_poly.pdbx_strand_id
1 'polypeptide(L)'
;MEDKILFSILLIIVIAFILLFFKMNNGIGTFNLKIFGITFIASLGTILALSNIPQSNMTAIFGILGAIIGYLFGLKVLKNEMNKKTTGNS
;
A
#
# COMPACT_ATOMS: atom_id res chain seq x y z
N MET A 1 28.57 -1.55 -0.70
CA MET A 1 27.85 -2.78 -1.09
C MET A 1 26.34 -2.57 -0.94
N GLU A 2 25.93 -1.88 0.12
CA GLU A 2 24.56 -1.38 0.36
C GLU A 2 23.96 -0.59 -0.81
N ASP A 3 24.70 0.35 -1.42
CA ASP A 3 24.16 1.16 -2.53
C ASP A 3 23.77 0.31 -3.76
N LYS A 4 24.50 -0.77 -4.02
CA LYS A 4 24.20 -1.69 -5.11
C LYS A 4 22.94 -2.51 -4.81
N ILE A 5 22.71 -2.86 -3.55
CA ILE A 5 21.53 -3.59 -3.10
C ILE A 5 20.30 -2.68 -3.19
N LEU A 6 20.40 -1.45 -2.70
CA LEU A 6 19.33 -0.46 -2.78
C LEU A 6 18.95 -0.16 -4.23
N PHE A 7 19.94 0.01 -5.12
CA PHE A 7 19.68 0.22 -6.55
C PHE A 7 18.99 -0.99 -7.20
N SER A 8 19.42 -2.20 -6.89
CA SER A 8 18.78 -3.44 -7.40
C SER A 8 17.32 -3.54 -6.96
N ILE A 9 17.03 -3.20 -5.70
CA ILE A 9 15.68 -3.25 -5.16
C ILE A 9 14.80 -2.15 -5.73
N LEU A 10 15.33 -0.95 -5.93
CA LEU A 10 14.62 0.11 -6.64
C LEU A 10 14.18 -0.37 -8.03
N LEU A 11 15.07 -1.05 -8.75
CA LEU A 11 14.78 -1.60 -10.07
C LEU A 11 13.69 -2.68 -10.03
N ILE A 12 13.72 -3.57 -9.03
CA ILE A 12 12.67 -4.57 -8.80
C ILE A 12 11.32 -3.91 -8.50
N ILE A 13 11.30 -2.88 -7.65
CA ILE A 13 10.08 -2.13 -7.31
C ILE A 13 9.50 -1.49 -8.57
N VAL A 14 10.32 -0.83 -9.39
CA VAL A 14 9.88 -0.22 -10.65
C VAL A 14 9.27 -1.27 -11.58
N ILE A 15 9.92 -2.43 -11.75
CA ILE A 15 9.38 -3.54 -12.55
C ILE A 15 8.04 -4.03 -11.99
N ALA A 16 7.93 -4.20 -10.67
CA ALA A 16 6.69 -4.64 -10.03
C ALA A 16 5.54 -3.66 -10.30
N PHE A 17 5.79 -2.36 -10.25
CA PHE A 17 4.80 -1.33 -10.58
C PHE A 17 4.41 -1.33 -12.06
N ILE A 18 5.38 -1.52 -12.96
CA ILE A 18 5.11 -1.63 -14.40
C ILE A 18 4.21 -2.85 -14.68
N LEU A 19 4.57 -4.02 -14.14
CA LEU A 19 3.77 -5.23 -14.28
C LEU A 19 2.37 -5.07 -13.69
N LEU A 20 2.26 -4.39 -12.55
CA LEU A 20 0.99 -4.10 -11.93
C LEU A 20 0.14 -3.19 -12.82
N PHE A 21 0.75 -2.14 -13.39
CA PHE A 21 0.06 -1.21 -14.28
C PHE A 21 -0.48 -1.91 -15.54
N PHE A 22 0.32 -2.78 -16.17
CA PHE A 22 -0.15 -3.60 -17.29
C PHE A 22 -1.28 -4.55 -16.89
N LYS A 23 -1.23 -5.12 -15.69
CA LYS A 23 -2.30 -5.97 -15.15
C LYS A 23 -3.59 -5.19 -14.86
N MET A 24 -3.50 -3.89 -14.58
CA MET A 24 -4.63 -3.00 -14.29
C MET A 24 -5.39 -2.52 -15.55
N ASN A 25 -5.26 -3.20 -16.69
CA ASN A 25 -5.84 -2.85 -17.99
C ASN A 25 -7.38 -2.62 -17.99
N ASN A 26 -8.11 -3.08 -16.98
CA ASN A 26 -9.56 -2.83 -16.82
C ASN A 26 -9.90 -1.58 -15.97
N GLY A 27 -8.94 -0.67 -15.74
CA GLY A 27 -9.13 0.61 -15.06
C GLY A 27 -8.85 0.59 -13.54
N ILE A 28 -8.99 1.76 -12.89
CA ILE A 28 -8.72 1.97 -11.46
C ILE A 28 -9.99 1.64 -10.65
N GLY A 29 -10.39 0.37 -10.65
CA GLY A 29 -11.45 -0.11 -9.75
C GLY A 29 -10.97 -0.18 -8.30
N THR A 30 -11.90 -0.27 -7.34
CA THR A 30 -11.59 -0.36 -5.90
C THR A 30 -10.64 -1.51 -5.55
N PHE A 31 -10.71 -2.63 -6.29
CA PHE A 31 -9.80 -3.76 -6.10
C PHE A 31 -8.38 -3.46 -6.58
N ASN A 32 -8.25 -2.88 -7.78
CA ASN A 32 -6.96 -2.51 -8.36
C ASN A 32 -6.26 -1.42 -7.54
N LEU A 33 -7.01 -0.42 -7.06
CA LEU A 33 -6.48 0.62 -6.18
C LEU A 33 -5.96 0.05 -4.84
N LYS A 34 -6.64 -0.98 -4.30
CA LYS A 34 -6.18 -1.68 -3.10
C LYS A 34 -4.86 -2.38 -3.35
N ILE A 35 -4.77 -3.18 -4.43
CA ILE A 35 -3.52 -3.89 -4.75
C ILE A 35 -2.38 -2.89 -4.95
N PHE A 36 -2.61 -1.82 -5.72
CA PHE A 36 -1.65 -0.74 -5.90
C PHE A 36 -1.18 -0.15 -4.57
N GLY A 37 -2.12 0.13 -3.66
CA GLY A 37 -1.81 0.61 -2.31
C GLY A 37 -0.96 -0.38 -1.49
N ILE A 38 -1.27 -1.68 -1.52
CA ILE A 38 -0.46 -2.71 -0.83
C ILE A 38 0.95 -2.73 -1.42
N THR A 39 1.06 -2.80 -2.74
CA THR A 39 2.35 -2.85 -3.44
C THR A 39 3.19 -1.62 -3.10
N PHE A 40 2.56 -0.44 -3.02
CA PHE A 40 3.24 0.79 -2.61
C PHE A 40 3.77 0.75 -1.18
N ILE A 41 2.94 0.38 -0.20
CA ILE A 41 3.39 0.34 1.19
C ILE A 41 4.43 -0.76 1.41
N ALA A 42 4.29 -1.92 0.76
CA ALA A 42 5.30 -2.98 0.79
C ALA A 42 6.64 -2.50 0.24
N SER A 43 6.62 -1.76 -0.88
CA SER A 43 7.83 -1.19 -1.49
C SER A 43 8.52 -0.19 -0.56
N LEU A 44 7.75 0.70 0.08
CA LEU A 44 8.28 1.63 1.09
C LEU A 44 8.86 0.89 2.29
N GLY A 45 8.17 -0.16 2.78
CA GLY A 45 8.66 -1.00 3.86
C GLY A 45 9.99 -1.70 3.53
N THR A 46 10.14 -2.21 2.30
CA THR A 46 11.40 -2.82 1.84
C THR A 46 12.54 -1.81 1.79
N ILE A 47 12.31 -0.61 1.25
CA ILE A 47 13.33 0.46 1.23
C ILE A 47 13.71 0.85 2.65
N LEU A 48 12.73 0.99 3.54
CA LEU A 48 12.94 1.38 4.92
C LEU A 48 13.76 0.35 5.70
N ALA A 49 13.46 -0.94 5.51
CA ALA A 49 14.17 -2.04 6.15
C ALA A 49 15.65 -2.12 5.77
N LEU A 50 16.03 -1.55 4.63
CA LEU A 50 17.40 -1.53 4.11
C LEU A 50 18.05 -0.15 4.19
N SER A 51 17.32 0.84 4.69
CA SER A 51 17.84 2.18 4.89
C SER A 51 18.64 2.26 6.18
N ASN A 52 19.70 3.07 6.18
CA ASN A 52 20.50 3.36 7.38
C ASN A 52 19.80 4.32 8.36
N ILE A 53 18.45 4.26 8.43
CA ILE A 53 17.65 5.11 9.32
C ILE A 53 17.77 4.56 10.75
N PRO A 54 18.01 5.44 11.75
CA PRO A 54 18.03 5.02 13.14
C PRO A 54 16.72 4.36 13.56
N GLN A 55 16.82 3.29 14.35
CA GLN A 55 15.66 2.53 14.85
C GLN A 55 14.64 3.42 15.59
N SER A 56 15.11 4.48 16.26
CA SER A 56 14.26 5.48 16.93
C SER A 56 13.25 6.14 15.99
N ASN A 57 13.60 6.31 14.72
CA ASN A 57 12.77 6.96 13.72
C ASN A 57 11.88 5.93 12.99
N MET A 58 12.26 4.66 13.00
CA MET A 58 11.48 3.59 12.34
C MET A 58 10.08 3.45 12.94
N THR A 59 9.92 3.55 14.26
CA THR A 59 8.61 3.43 14.92
C THR A 59 7.61 4.47 14.41
N ALA A 60 8.04 5.72 14.28
CA ALA A 60 7.20 6.80 13.75
C ALA A 60 6.81 6.54 12.29
N ILE A 61 7.76 6.10 11.47
CA ILE A 61 7.52 5.80 10.05
C ILE A 61 6.56 4.62 9.89
N PHE A 62 6.73 3.53 10.64
CA PHE A 62 5.79 2.41 10.64
C PHE A 62 4.39 2.81 11.11
N GLY A 63 4.29 3.74 12.07
CA GLY A 63 3.01 4.31 12.49
C GLY A 63 2.28 5.02 11.35
N ILE A 64 2.99 5.85 10.58
CA ILE A 64 2.44 6.54 9.40
C ILE A 64 2.02 5.54 8.31
N LEU A 65 2.88 4.56 7.99
CA LEU A 65 2.56 3.51 7.01
C LEU A 65 1.32 2.70 7.44
N GLY A 66 1.21 2.36 8.72
CA GLY A 66 0.06 1.68 9.29
C GLY A 66 -1.24 2.49 9.18
N ALA A 67 -1.19 3.80 9.45
CA ALA A 67 -2.34 4.69 9.29
C ALA A 67 -2.81 4.78 7.82
N ILE A 68 -1.86 4.87 6.87
CA ILE A 68 -2.17 4.92 5.42
C ILE A 68 -2.81 3.60 4.96
N ILE A 69 -2.28 2.45 5.39
CA ILE A 69 -2.90 1.14 5.15
C ILE A 69 -4.32 1.15 5.73
N GLY A 70 -4.48 1.52 7.01
CA GLY A 70 -5.77 1.57 7.68
C GLY A 70 -6.81 2.39 6.90
N TYR A 71 -6.41 3.56 6.39
CA TYR A 71 -7.26 4.40 5.54
C TYR A 71 -7.63 3.71 4.21
N LEU A 72 -6.66 3.14 3.49
CA LEU A 72 -6.87 2.45 2.21
C LEU A 72 -7.81 1.23 2.34
N PHE A 73 -7.79 0.52 3.48
CA PHE A 73 -8.61 -0.68 3.71
C PHE A 73 -9.91 -0.42 4.49
N GLY A 74 -9.97 0.62 5.32
CA GLY A 74 -11.08 0.90 6.25
C GLY A 74 -12.37 1.39 5.61
N LEU A 75 -12.32 1.96 4.39
CA LEU A 75 -13.50 2.54 3.74
C LEU A 75 -14.60 1.52 3.35
N LYS A 76 -14.33 0.21 3.39
CA LYS A 76 -15.34 -0.81 3.05
C LYS A 76 -16.38 -1.04 4.16
N VAL A 77 -16.03 -0.81 5.43
CA VAL A 77 -16.95 -1.09 6.56
C VAL A 77 -18.12 -0.10 6.56
N LEU A 78 -17.84 1.18 6.36
CA LEU A 78 -18.85 2.24 6.39
C LEU A 78 -19.91 2.11 5.28
N LYS A 79 -19.54 1.63 4.09
CA LYS A 79 -20.48 1.46 2.98
C LYS A 79 -21.50 0.34 3.22
N ASN A 80 -21.09 -0.74 3.89
CA ASN A 80 -21.98 -1.86 4.20
C ASN A 80 -22.97 -1.51 5.33
N GLU A 81 -22.57 -0.71 6.31
CA GLU A 81 -23.47 -0.30 7.40
C GLU A 81 -24.56 0.68 6.93
N MET A 82 -24.22 1.61 6.03
CA MET A 82 -25.24 2.50 5.44
C MET A 82 -26.27 1.73 4.60
N ASN A 83 -25.84 0.73 3.81
CA ASN A 83 -26.74 -0.04 2.95
C ASN A 83 -27.71 -0.94 3.77
N LYS A 84 -27.22 -1.48 4.90
CA LYS A 84 -28.05 -2.23 5.85
C LYS A 84 -29.11 -1.35 6.53
N LYS A 85 -28.80 -0.08 6.80
CA LYS A 85 -29.73 0.87 7.44
C LYS A 85 -30.85 1.34 6.51
N THR A 86 -30.62 1.35 5.19
CA THR A 86 -31.64 1.70 4.17
C THR A 86 -32.55 0.56 3.74
N THR A 87 -32.14 -0.71 3.89
CA THR A 87 -32.93 -1.89 3.45
C THR A 87 -33.60 -2.64 4.60
N GLY A 88 -33.24 -2.36 5.85
CA GLY A 88 -33.81 -3.01 7.04
C GLY A 88 -35.03 -2.33 7.65
N ASN A 89 -35.70 -1.43 6.92
CA ASN A 89 -36.85 -0.67 7.42
C ASN A 89 -38.03 -0.70 6.43
N SER A 90 -38.30 -1.87 5.85
CA SER A 90 -39.48 -2.17 5.03
C SER A 90 -40.24 -3.34 5.64
#